data_AF-A0A9D7HYV3-F1
#
_entry.id   AF-A0A9D7HYV3-F1
#
_cell.length_a   1.000
_cell.length_b   1.000
_cell.length_c   1.000
_cell.angle_alpha   90.00
_cell.angle_beta   90.00
_cell.angle_gamma   90.00
#
_symmetry.space_group_name_H-M   'P 1'
#
loop_
_entity.id
_entity.type
_entity.pdbx_description
1 polymer ?
#
loop_
_entity_poly.entity_id
_entity_poly.type
_entity_poly.pdbx_seq_one_letter_code
_entity_poly.pdbx_strand_id
1 'polypeptide(L)'
;MDDLNVWGVNWIDGMLVTSKHLNQSEDFAQNLNRASNMALSPGYGLAKAASVKAEPLELGLRRSGNSLLITVQKCTAVLPNGGLVNVNEEFLKHKAVELKYDVSKEKRERIPLFLYATPNDKIAFGDPIAGEQLSRHPYQVNKIVLSIGPSSDVSATAGLQIAEIKRDGDDYSFDEAFVPAIMSTTCGKAAVSRMEQLRKLMDNIHRAAVAAIAEVRMKTKSKPSAAEEETIRGVFLQSENMLHNIGFNYNQIFDNHAGVDSRTLINYFTGLVGGFQQGFLIYPELREYVRNAQIPTDKGEVNGGNILPELRDYQTRSYGYEDMTQFFDDSGRILSFLAAILGYYASGAAGKSGDSIERDGHRFLVQHHGAVKYSYRNNRHNIIIDGVDPRGTEDVIIKLHKKVLPMQYAANVIIYLGANEVDDIAAASVARKPVEDVADPDYWLIQPNEYFPLKSNRLDRLNIIIDGDVDRSALEAVKMNHVSIFSRSR
;
A
#
# COMPACT_ATOMS: atom_id res chain seq x y z
N MET A 1 -2.50 -27.74 21.59
CA MET A 1 -3.36 -27.95 20.40
C MET A 1 -3.83 -29.40 20.45
N ASP A 2 -4.36 -29.84 21.60
CA ASP A 2 -4.07 -31.21 22.10
C ASP A 2 -5.26 -32.17 22.11
N ASP A 3 -6.38 -31.88 21.41
CA ASP A 3 -7.58 -32.73 21.56
C ASP A 3 -8.38 -32.96 20.27
N LEU A 4 -7.69 -33.08 19.13
CA LEU A 4 -8.31 -33.66 17.91
C LEU A 4 -8.20 -35.18 17.96
N ASN A 5 -8.96 -35.79 18.88
CA ASN A 5 -9.03 -37.23 18.96
C ASN A 5 -10.03 -37.78 17.92
N VAL A 6 -9.51 -38.51 16.93
CA VAL A 6 -10.29 -39.17 15.87
C VAL A 6 -10.29 -40.71 16.03
N TRP A 7 -10.32 -41.22 17.25
CA TRP A 7 -10.44 -42.66 17.50
C TRP A 7 -11.89 -43.13 17.48
N GLY A 8 -12.23 -43.93 16.46
CA GLY A 8 -13.51 -44.61 16.37
C GLY A 8 -13.68 -45.73 17.41
N VAL A 9 -14.93 -46.15 17.60
CA VAL A 9 -15.25 -47.34 18.42
C VAL A 9 -14.83 -48.60 17.66
N ASN A 10 -14.15 -49.51 18.36
CA ASN A 10 -13.83 -50.84 17.83
C ASN A 10 -15.04 -51.78 18.00
N TRP A 11 -15.88 -51.86 16.97
CA TRP A 11 -17.07 -52.72 16.98
C TRP A 11 -16.68 -54.19 16.76
N ILE A 12 -17.12 -55.06 17.67
CA ILE A 12 -16.91 -56.51 17.59
C ILE A 12 -18.29 -57.19 17.70
N ASP A 13 -18.48 -58.29 16.96
CA ASP A 13 -19.73 -59.06 17.03
C ASP A 13 -19.98 -59.56 18.47
N GLY A 14 -21.25 -59.52 18.88
CA GLY A 14 -21.67 -59.82 20.26
C GLY A 14 -21.30 -58.78 21.32
N MET A 15 -20.72 -57.63 20.95
CA MET A 15 -20.39 -56.56 21.92
C MET A 15 -21.65 -55.91 22.50
N LEU A 16 -21.71 -55.76 23.83
CA LEU A 16 -22.77 -55.03 24.50
C LEU A 16 -22.64 -53.51 24.23
N VAL A 17 -23.67 -52.92 23.62
CA VAL A 17 -23.70 -51.48 23.31
C VAL A 17 -24.04 -50.68 24.57
N THR A 18 -23.26 -49.63 24.84
CA THR A 18 -23.45 -48.73 25.99
C THR A 18 -23.43 -47.27 25.51
N SER A 19 -23.89 -46.35 26.35
CA SER A 19 -23.81 -44.90 26.08
C SER A 19 -22.38 -44.43 25.81
N LYS A 20 -21.36 -45.07 26.41
CA LYS A 20 -19.96 -44.77 26.15
C LYS A 20 -19.59 -44.97 24.68
N HIS A 21 -20.05 -46.06 24.06
CA HIS A 21 -19.80 -46.32 22.63
C HIS A 21 -20.47 -45.27 21.75
N LEU A 22 -21.72 -44.91 22.04
CA LEU A 22 -22.45 -43.91 21.26
C LEU A 22 -21.81 -42.51 21.38
N ASN A 23 -21.45 -42.10 22.59
CA ASN A 23 -20.76 -40.82 22.83
C ASN A 23 -19.41 -40.77 22.11
N GLN A 24 -18.62 -41.86 22.17
CA GLN A 24 -17.35 -41.92 21.46
C GLN A 24 -17.52 -41.88 19.94
N SER A 25 -18.57 -42.51 19.40
CA SER A 25 -18.90 -42.39 17.97
C SER A 25 -19.30 -40.96 17.58
N GLU A 26 -20.04 -40.25 18.44
CA GLU A 26 -20.37 -38.84 18.24
C GLU A 26 -19.12 -37.95 18.27
N ASP A 27 -18.27 -38.13 19.29
CA ASP A 27 -17.01 -37.40 19.44
C ASP A 27 -16.08 -37.61 18.24
N PHE A 28 -15.97 -38.86 17.77
CA PHE A 28 -15.23 -39.19 16.54
C PHE A 28 -15.77 -38.42 15.34
N ALA A 29 -17.10 -38.44 15.12
CA ALA A 29 -17.71 -37.73 13.99
C ALA A 29 -17.52 -36.21 14.10
N GLN A 30 -17.63 -35.63 15.30
CA GLN A 30 -17.44 -34.20 15.52
C GLN A 30 -15.99 -33.79 15.31
N ASN A 31 -15.03 -34.54 15.85
CA ASN A 31 -13.61 -34.26 15.68
C ASN A 31 -13.14 -34.51 14.26
N LEU A 32 -13.70 -35.49 13.54
CA LEU A 32 -13.43 -35.68 12.12
C LEU A 32 -13.92 -34.48 11.28
N ASN A 33 -15.11 -33.96 11.57
CA ASN A 33 -15.62 -32.75 10.92
C ASN A 33 -14.77 -31.52 11.25
N ARG A 34 -14.35 -31.35 12.51
CA ARG A 34 -13.45 -30.26 12.91
C ARG A 34 -12.09 -30.38 12.24
N ALA A 35 -11.48 -31.56 12.21
CA ALA A 35 -10.23 -31.83 11.50
C ALA A 35 -10.37 -31.51 10.01
N SER A 36 -11.46 -31.98 9.39
CA SER A 36 -11.76 -31.71 7.98
C SER A 36 -11.93 -30.21 7.73
N ASN A 37 -12.63 -29.48 8.58
CA ASN A 37 -12.74 -28.03 8.47
C ASN A 37 -11.36 -27.37 8.65
N MET A 38 -10.57 -27.77 9.64
CA MET A 38 -9.24 -27.18 9.84
C MET A 38 -8.26 -27.48 8.69
N ALA A 39 -8.40 -28.63 8.02
CA ALA A 39 -7.50 -29.06 6.95
C ALA A 39 -7.97 -28.66 5.54
N LEU A 40 -9.28 -28.66 5.28
CA LEU A 40 -9.89 -28.48 3.95
C LEU A 40 -10.59 -27.12 3.80
N SER A 41 -11.02 -26.49 4.90
CA SER A 41 -11.57 -25.13 4.84
C SER A 41 -10.43 -24.13 4.62
N PRO A 42 -10.63 -23.08 3.82
CA PRO A 42 -9.63 -22.03 3.63
C PRO A 42 -9.40 -21.16 4.88
N GLY A 43 -9.93 -21.54 6.05
CA GLY A 43 -9.81 -20.83 7.32
C GLY A 43 -11.06 -20.94 8.19
N TYR A 44 -11.21 -19.96 9.07
CA TYR A 44 -12.36 -19.76 9.95
C TYR A 44 -12.96 -18.35 9.72
N GLY A 45 -14.14 -18.10 10.28
CA GLY A 45 -14.81 -16.82 10.20
C GLY A 45 -16.30 -16.93 9.91
N LEU A 46 -16.92 -15.80 9.57
CA LEU A 46 -18.30 -15.77 9.09
C LEU A 46 -18.44 -16.58 7.80
N ALA A 47 -19.50 -17.37 7.75
CA ALA A 47 -19.74 -18.35 6.71
C ALA A 47 -21.15 -18.21 6.14
N LYS A 48 -21.27 -18.41 4.83
CA LYS A 48 -22.55 -18.36 4.13
C LYS A 48 -22.50 -19.27 2.92
N ALA A 49 -23.55 -20.05 2.70
CA ALA A 49 -23.68 -20.83 1.48
C ALA A 49 -23.84 -19.89 0.29
N ALA A 50 -23.16 -20.18 -0.82
CA ALA A 50 -23.16 -19.33 -2.02
C ALA A 50 -24.56 -19.05 -2.60
N SER A 51 -25.52 -19.96 -2.38
CA SER A 51 -26.92 -19.80 -2.83
C SER A 51 -27.77 -18.91 -1.93
N VAL A 52 -27.34 -18.65 -0.69
CA VAL A 52 -28.09 -17.86 0.28
C VAL A 52 -27.76 -16.39 0.06
N LYS A 53 -28.77 -15.51 0.01
CA LYS A 53 -28.54 -14.06 -0.08
C LYS A 53 -28.54 -13.35 1.26
N ALA A 54 -29.14 -13.93 2.28
CA ALA A 54 -29.28 -13.31 3.60
C ALA A 54 -27.91 -13.14 4.30
N GLU A 55 -27.77 -12.12 5.15
CA GLU A 55 -26.53 -11.85 5.88
C GLU A 55 -26.18 -13.02 6.83
N PRO A 56 -24.88 -13.35 7.00
CA PRO A 56 -24.46 -14.40 7.93
C PRO A 56 -24.47 -13.92 9.37
N LEU A 57 -24.54 -12.62 9.64
CA LEU A 57 -24.48 -12.04 10.99
C LEU A 57 -25.48 -10.89 11.12
N GLU A 58 -26.32 -10.95 12.15
CA GLU A 58 -27.23 -9.87 12.55
C GLU A 58 -27.16 -9.70 14.07
N LEU A 59 -26.90 -8.47 14.52
CA LEU A 59 -26.67 -8.12 15.92
C LEU A 59 -27.62 -7.02 16.37
N GLY A 60 -28.05 -7.10 17.62
CA GLY A 60 -28.76 -6.06 18.34
C GLY A 60 -27.88 -5.43 19.41
N LEU A 61 -27.97 -4.10 19.56
CA LEU A 61 -27.36 -3.37 20.66
C LEU A 61 -28.43 -2.47 21.30
N ARG A 62 -28.63 -2.60 22.61
CA ARG A 62 -29.54 -1.75 23.39
C ARG A 62 -28.84 -1.26 24.64
N ARG A 63 -28.93 0.04 24.91
CA ARG A 63 -28.40 0.63 26.14
C ARG A 63 -29.51 0.79 27.19
N SER A 64 -29.19 0.47 28.44
CA SER A 64 -30.04 0.75 29.61
C SER A 64 -29.16 1.21 30.77
N GLY A 65 -29.15 2.52 31.04
CA GLY A 65 -28.27 3.13 32.05
C GLY A 65 -26.80 2.90 31.73
N ASN A 66 -26.07 2.26 32.65
CA ASN A 66 -24.66 1.88 32.48
C ASN A 66 -24.47 0.45 31.95
N SER A 67 -25.52 -0.17 31.40
CA SER A 67 -25.44 -1.49 30.81
C SER A 67 -25.74 -1.47 29.31
N LEU A 68 -24.94 -2.19 28.55
CA LEU A 68 -25.24 -2.59 27.17
C LEU A 68 -25.81 -4.00 27.18
N LEU A 69 -26.92 -4.20 26.47
CA LEU A 69 -27.45 -5.50 26.10
C LEU A 69 -27.11 -5.74 24.63
N ILE A 70 -26.26 -6.72 24.39
CA ILE A 70 -25.83 -7.16 23.07
C ILE A 70 -26.55 -8.47 22.77
N THR A 71 -27.17 -8.61 21.61
CA THR A 71 -27.88 -9.82 21.21
C THR A 71 -27.44 -10.29 19.82
N VAL A 72 -27.37 -11.60 19.62
CA VAL A 72 -27.19 -12.21 18.28
C VAL A 72 -28.56 -12.63 17.77
N GLN A 73 -28.99 -12.03 16.67
CA GLN A 73 -30.25 -12.35 15.99
C GLN A 73 -30.04 -13.40 14.90
N LYS A 74 -28.84 -13.43 14.34
CA LYS A 74 -28.43 -14.42 13.36
C LYS A 74 -26.91 -14.55 13.35
N CYS A 75 -26.40 -15.76 13.23
CA CYS A 75 -24.97 -16.00 13.06
C CYS A 75 -24.72 -17.33 12.37
N THR A 76 -23.95 -17.33 11.30
CA THR A 76 -23.40 -18.55 10.69
C THR A 76 -21.89 -18.39 10.57
N ALA A 77 -21.14 -19.25 11.25
CA ALA A 77 -19.69 -19.11 11.34
C ALA A 77 -18.98 -20.45 11.59
N VAL A 78 -17.72 -20.49 11.18
CA VAL A 78 -16.73 -21.49 11.60
C VAL A 78 -15.79 -20.80 12.59
N LEU A 79 -15.62 -21.38 13.77
CA LEU A 79 -14.71 -20.87 14.81
C LEU A 79 -13.27 -21.37 14.56
N PRO A 80 -12.24 -20.71 15.15
CA PRO A 80 -10.84 -21.12 14.93
C PRO A 80 -10.53 -22.55 15.42
N ASN A 81 -11.34 -23.09 16.34
CA ASN A 81 -11.25 -24.47 16.80
C ASN A 81 -11.94 -25.50 15.88
N GLY A 82 -12.40 -25.07 14.69
CA GLY A 82 -13.14 -25.88 13.71
C GLY A 82 -14.63 -26.07 14.03
N GLY A 83 -15.11 -25.51 15.13
CA GLY A 83 -16.50 -25.60 15.57
C GLY A 83 -17.45 -24.80 14.68
N LEU A 84 -18.65 -25.31 14.48
CA LEU A 84 -19.70 -24.66 13.71
C LEU A 84 -20.67 -23.92 14.63
N VAL A 85 -21.04 -22.69 14.26
CA VAL A 85 -22.09 -21.92 14.90
C VAL A 85 -23.18 -21.62 13.89
N ASN A 86 -24.42 -21.91 14.26
CA ASN A 86 -25.61 -21.56 13.49
C ASN A 86 -26.73 -21.06 14.42
N VAL A 87 -26.84 -19.75 14.56
CA VAL A 87 -27.94 -19.06 15.22
C VAL A 87 -28.91 -18.60 14.13
N ASN A 88 -30.10 -19.16 14.14
CA ASN A 88 -31.21 -18.81 13.25
C ASN A 88 -32.50 -18.62 14.06
N GLU A 89 -33.61 -18.31 13.38
CA GLU A 89 -34.90 -18.11 14.05
C GLU A 89 -35.33 -19.30 14.90
N GLU A 90 -35.10 -20.53 14.44
CA GLU A 90 -35.42 -21.75 15.19
C GLU A 90 -34.58 -21.87 16.45
N PHE A 91 -33.28 -21.58 16.38
CA PHE A 91 -32.41 -21.53 17.55
C PHE A 91 -32.94 -20.56 18.61
N LEU A 92 -33.33 -19.36 18.17
CA LEU A 92 -33.76 -18.28 19.05
C LEU A 92 -35.12 -18.51 19.71
N LYS A 93 -35.97 -19.40 19.19
CA LYS A 93 -37.20 -19.83 19.88
C LYS A 93 -36.90 -20.52 21.21
N HIS A 94 -35.76 -21.21 21.30
CA HIS A 94 -35.41 -22.00 22.48
C HIS A 94 -34.32 -21.35 23.34
N LYS A 95 -33.38 -20.61 22.73
CA LYS A 95 -32.23 -20.02 23.43
C LYS A 95 -31.85 -18.66 22.87
N ALA A 96 -31.88 -17.63 23.71
CA ALA A 96 -31.30 -16.33 23.40
C ALA A 96 -29.77 -16.38 23.50
N VAL A 97 -29.08 -15.65 22.62
CA VAL A 97 -27.63 -15.44 22.66
C VAL A 97 -27.40 -13.97 22.96
N GLU A 98 -27.14 -13.65 24.22
CA GLU A 98 -27.05 -12.27 24.70
C GLU A 98 -25.94 -12.06 25.73
N LEU A 99 -25.45 -10.83 25.80
CA LEU A 99 -24.47 -10.36 26.78
C LEU A 99 -24.95 -9.05 27.37
N LYS A 100 -25.08 -9.02 28.70
CA LYS A 100 -25.22 -7.78 29.46
C LYS A 100 -23.84 -7.34 29.94
N TYR A 101 -23.38 -6.20 29.43
CA TYR A 101 -22.06 -5.65 29.73
C TYR A 101 -22.17 -4.32 30.48
N ASP A 102 -21.49 -4.20 31.62
CA ASP A 102 -21.41 -2.94 32.39
C ASP A 102 -20.30 -2.05 31.81
N VAL A 103 -20.70 -0.89 31.30
CA VAL A 103 -19.78 0.09 30.68
C VAL A 103 -19.27 1.15 31.65
N SER A 104 -19.62 1.09 32.94
CA SER A 104 -19.23 2.10 33.93
C SER A 104 -17.71 2.30 34.07
N LYS A 105 -16.93 1.24 33.85
CA LYS A 105 -15.46 1.24 33.91
C LYS A 105 -14.79 1.11 32.55
N GLU A 106 -15.57 1.04 31.48
CA GLU A 106 -15.01 0.91 30.13
C GLU A 106 -14.39 2.23 29.70
N LYS A 107 -13.18 2.16 29.17
CA LYS A 107 -12.40 3.33 28.71
C LYS A 107 -11.96 3.21 27.26
N ARG A 108 -12.10 2.02 26.67
CA ARG A 108 -11.74 1.78 25.27
C ARG A 108 -12.75 2.48 24.37
N GLU A 109 -12.23 3.15 23.34
CA GLU A 109 -13.04 3.70 22.24
C GLU A 109 -13.59 2.59 21.34
N ARG A 110 -12.88 1.46 21.29
CA ARG A 110 -13.16 0.29 20.46
C ARG A 110 -13.19 -0.96 21.33
N ILE A 111 -14.34 -1.61 21.38
CA ILE A 111 -14.62 -2.70 22.30
C ILE A 111 -14.89 -3.96 21.47
N PRO A 112 -13.99 -4.95 21.46
CA PRO A 112 -14.14 -6.13 20.61
C PRO A 112 -15.15 -7.11 21.22
N LEU A 113 -16.08 -7.59 20.38
CA LEU A 113 -17.08 -8.59 20.74
C LEU A 113 -16.71 -9.95 20.16
N PHE A 114 -16.56 -10.94 21.05
CA PHE A 114 -16.22 -12.31 20.69
C PHE A 114 -17.41 -13.26 20.88
N LEU A 115 -17.46 -14.26 20.02
CA LEU A 115 -18.37 -15.39 20.06
C LEU A 115 -17.57 -16.68 20.32
N TYR A 116 -18.01 -17.44 21.31
CA TYR A 116 -17.39 -18.70 21.71
C TYR A 116 -18.39 -19.84 21.59
N ALA A 117 -17.90 -20.99 21.12
CA ALA A 117 -18.56 -22.27 21.29
C ALA A 117 -17.50 -23.37 21.39
N THR A 118 -17.73 -24.33 22.28
CA THR A 118 -16.83 -25.48 22.50
C THR A 118 -17.60 -26.79 22.35
N PRO A 119 -17.02 -27.82 21.71
CA PRO A 119 -17.66 -29.12 21.55
C PRO A 119 -17.97 -29.83 22.88
N ASN A 120 -17.20 -29.54 23.93
CA ASN A 120 -17.31 -30.21 25.23
C ASN A 120 -18.37 -29.57 26.15
N ASP A 121 -18.93 -28.41 25.79
CA ASP A 121 -19.95 -27.71 26.58
C ASP A 121 -21.25 -27.67 25.77
N LYS A 122 -22.02 -28.76 25.83
CA LYS A 122 -23.30 -28.92 25.12
C LYS A 122 -24.48 -28.63 26.04
N ILE A 123 -25.55 -28.08 25.46
CA ILE A 123 -26.81 -27.82 26.13
C ILE A 123 -27.96 -28.55 25.44
N ALA A 124 -28.97 -28.92 26.23
CA ALA A 124 -30.22 -29.49 25.73
C ALA A 124 -30.99 -28.45 24.88
N PHE A 125 -31.58 -28.90 23.77
CA PHE A 125 -32.17 -28.03 22.73
C PHE A 125 -33.42 -28.65 22.05
N GLY A 126 -34.35 -27.79 21.64
CA GLY A 126 -35.65 -28.14 21.04
C GLY A 126 -36.79 -28.23 22.06
N ASP A 127 -38.01 -28.43 21.60
CA ASP A 127 -39.17 -28.60 22.49
C ASP A 127 -39.11 -29.94 23.23
N PRO A 128 -39.43 -29.99 24.54
CA PRO A 128 -39.50 -31.25 25.27
C PRO A 128 -40.44 -32.26 24.61
N ILE A 129 -40.01 -33.52 24.55
CA ILE A 129 -40.80 -34.58 23.92
C ILE A 129 -42.00 -34.90 24.81
N ALA A 130 -43.21 -34.67 24.29
CA ALA A 130 -44.45 -34.96 25.00
C ALA A 130 -44.60 -36.46 25.28
N GLY A 131 -45.06 -36.81 26.48
CA GLY A 131 -45.32 -38.20 26.88
C GLY A 131 -44.12 -38.97 27.44
N GLU A 132 -42.92 -38.38 27.47
CA GLU A 132 -41.79 -38.96 28.20
C GLU A 132 -41.94 -38.73 29.72
N GLN A 133 -41.62 -39.75 30.52
CA GLN A 133 -41.74 -39.71 31.98
C GLN A 133 -40.77 -38.70 32.62
N LEU A 134 -39.64 -38.44 31.95
CA LEU A 134 -38.72 -37.35 32.24
C LEU A 134 -38.71 -36.40 31.05
N SER A 135 -38.92 -35.11 31.31
CA SER A 135 -38.92 -34.07 30.28
C SER A 135 -37.55 -34.01 29.62
N ARG A 136 -37.40 -34.63 28.45
CA ARG A 136 -36.16 -34.67 27.68
C ARG A 136 -36.32 -33.84 26.41
N HIS A 137 -35.29 -33.07 26.13
CA HIS A 137 -35.19 -32.35 24.86
C HIS A 137 -34.61 -33.27 23.77
N PRO A 138 -35.05 -33.13 22.51
CA PRO A 138 -34.68 -34.02 21.42
C PRO A 138 -33.22 -33.89 20.97
N TYR A 139 -32.60 -32.71 21.14
CA TYR A 139 -31.29 -32.41 20.59
C TYR A 139 -30.31 -31.86 21.64
N GLN A 140 -29.03 -31.89 21.28
CA GLN A 140 -27.96 -31.17 21.96
C GLN A 140 -27.24 -30.26 20.99
N VAL A 141 -26.89 -29.06 21.43
CA VAL A 141 -26.12 -28.08 20.65
C VAL A 141 -24.99 -27.52 21.50
N ASN A 142 -23.93 -27.03 20.87
CA ASN A 142 -22.86 -26.35 21.59
C ASN A 142 -23.42 -25.10 22.27
N LYS A 143 -23.00 -24.86 23.52
CA LYS A 143 -23.29 -23.62 24.22
C LYS A 143 -22.56 -22.47 23.53
N ILE A 144 -23.33 -21.45 23.17
CA ILE A 144 -22.82 -20.24 22.54
C ILE A 144 -22.72 -19.15 23.60
N VAL A 145 -21.55 -18.53 23.72
CA VAL A 145 -21.27 -17.49 24.71
C VAL A 145 -20.69 -16.26 24.02
N LEU A 146 -21.19 -15.09 24.40
CA LEU A 146 -20.63 -13.80 24.00
C LEU A 146 -19.68 -13.28 25.08
N SER A 147 -18.61 -12.59 24.67
CA SER A 147 -17.70 -11.93 25.60
C SER A 147 -17.17 -10.62 25.03
N ILE A 148 -16.87 -9.67 25.92
CA ILE A 148 -16.10 -8.49 25.59
C ILE A 148 -14.62 -8.80 25.84
N GLY A 149 -13.84 -8.89 24.76
CA GLY A 149 -12.46 -9.37 24.80
C GLY A 149 -12.32 -10.89 24.95
N PRO A 150 -11.07 -11.39 25.03
CA PRO A 150 -10.80 -12.80 25.24
C PRO A 150 -11.40 -13.29 26.56
N SER A 151 -12.23 -14.35 26.51
CA SER A 151 -12.76 -14.97 27.73
C SER A 151 -11.64 -15.63 28.52
N SER A 152 -11.62 -15.45 29.85
CA SER A 152 -10.72 -16.18 30.76
C SER A 152 -11.07 -17.67 30.88
N ASP A 153 -12.34 -18.00 30.64
CA ASP A 153 -12.92 -19.30 30.96
C ASP A 153 -12.90 -20.25 29.75
N VAL A 154 -12.59 -19.73 28.56
CA VAL A 154 -12.56 -20.47 27.29
C VAL A 154 -11.25 -20.15 26.58
N SER A 155 -10.62 -21.16 25.98
CA SER A 155 -9.40 -20.95 25.19
C SER A 155 -9.57 -19.81 24.18
N ALA A 156 -8.59 -18.91 24.09
CA ALA A 156 -8.57 -17.83 23.11
C ALA A 156 -8.71 -18.37 21.66
N THR A 157 -8.22 -19.59 21.41
CA THR A 157 -8.34 -20.27 20.11
C THR A 157 -9.74 -20.79 19.77
N ALA A 158 -10.72 -20.61 20.65
CA ALA A 158 -12.11 -20.99 20.42
C ALA A 158 -13.04 -19.77 20.18
N GLY A 159 -12.51 -18.55 20.28
CA GLY A 159 -13.26 -17.32 20.10
C GLY A 159 -13.14 -16.77 18.68
N LEU A 160 -14.25 -16.33 18.11
CA LEU A 160 -14.27 -15.53 16.88
C LEU A 160 -14.69 -14.10 17.23
N GLN A 161 -13.87 -13.10 16.90
CA GLN A 161 -14.31 -11.71 16.95
C GLN A 161 -15.34 -11.47 15.84
N ILE A 162 -16.57 -11.16 16.22
CA ILE A 162 -17.70 -11.02 15.28
C ILE A 162 -18.07 -9.55 15.03
N ALA A 163 -17.71 -8.66 15.95
CA ALA A 163 -17.96 -7.22 15.81
C ALA A 163 -16.98 -6.41 16.66
N GLU A 164 -16.99 -5.10 16.42
CA GLU A 164 -16.41 -4.11 17.31
C GLU A 164 -17.48 -3.07 17.66
N ILE A 165 -17.55 -2.67 18.91
CA ILE A 165 -18.43 -1.62 19.38
C ILE A 165 -17.60 -0.34 19.51
N LYS A 166 -18.02 0.71 18.81
CA LYS A 166 -17.49 2.06 18.92
C LYS A 166 -18.18 2.80 20.05
N ARG A 167 -17.38 3.53 20.81
CA ARG A 167 -17.84 4.51 21.78
C ARG A 167 -17.56 5.91 21.27
N ASP A 168 -18.60 6.72 21.16
CA ASP A 168 -18.50 8.15 20.85
C ASP A 168 -19.12 8.95 22.01
N GLY A 169 -18.26 9.44 22.90
CA GLY A 169 -18.70 10.02 24.18
C GLY A 169 -19.45 9.00 25.03
N ASP A 170 -20.77 9.18 25.14
CA ASP A 170 -21.70 8.27 25.84
C ASP A 170 -22.52 7.39 24.88
N ASP A 171 -22.39 7.54 23.57
CA ASP A 171 -23.09 6.70 22.61
C ASP A 171 -22.27 5.47 22.24
N TYR A 172 -22.97 4.36 22.01
CA TYR A 172 -22.38 3.07 21.64
C TYR A 172 -23.07 2.53 20.41
N SER A 173 -22.29 2.15 19.41
CA SER A 173 -22.77 1.59 18.14
C SER A 173 -21.81 0.53 17.62
N PHE A 174 -22.27 -0.36 16.74
CA PHE A 174 -21.35 -1.27 16.07
C PHE A 174 -20.53 -0.53 15.01
N ASP A 175 -19.24 -0.87 14.89
CA ASP A 175 -18.42 -0.39 13.78
C ASP A 175 -18.82 -1.09 12.47
N GLU A 176 -19.56 -0.38 11.62
CA GLU A 176 -19.94 -0.88 10.30
C GLU A 176 -18.75 -1.07 9.34
N ALA A 177 -17.59 -0.47 9.64
CA ALA A 177 -16.38 -0.63 8.84
C ALA A 177 -15.53 -1.83 9.26
N PHE A 178 -15.84 -2.44 10.41
CA PHE A 178 -15.14 -3.61 10.91
C PHE A 178 -15.48 -4.84 10.05
N VAL A 179 -14.44 -5.50 9.57
CA VAL A 179 -14.51 -6.77 8.85
C VAL A 179 -13.94 -7.87 9.77
N PRO A 180 -14.79 -8.80 10.27
CA PRO A 180 -14.32 -9.96 11.03
C PRO A 180 -13.57 -10.93 10.12
N ALA A 181 -13.06 -12.02 10.68
CA ALA A 181 -12.64 -13.16 9.86
C ALA A 181 -13.81 -13.63 9.00
N ILE A 182 -13.55 -13.86 7.71
CA ILE A 182 -14.56 -14.29 6.72
C ILE A 182 -14.07 -15.51 5.95
N MET A 183 -14.99 -16.42 5.65
CA MET A 183 -14.72 -17.56 4.78
C MET A 183 -14.88 -17.25 3.29
N SER A 184 -15.57 -16.15 2.98
CA SER A 184 -15.75 -15.64 1.62
C SER A 184 -15.97 -14.14 1.67
N THR A 185 -15.48 -13.41 0.66
CA THR A 185 -15.69 -11.97 0.46
C THR A 185 -17.15 -11.55 0.35
N THR A 186 -18.07 -12.51 0.13
CA THR A 186 -19.53 -12.27 0.12
C THR A 186 -20.16 -12.31 1.53
N CYS A 187 -19.37 -12.61 2.56
CA CYS A 187 -19.83 -12.70 3.94
C CYS A 187 -19.74 -11.34 4.63
N GLY A 188 -20.88 -10.66 4.75
CA GLY A 188 -21.00 -9.41 5.47
C GLY A 188 -20.90 -8.17 4.57
N LYS A 189 -21.74 -7.18 4.86
CA LYS A 189 -21.81 -5.90 4.12
C LYS A 189 -20.47 -5.16 4.08
N ALA A 190 -19.72 -5.17 5.18
CA ALA A 190 -18.42 -4.51 5.26
C ALA A 190 -17.43 -5.09 4.24
N ALA A 191 -17.27 -6.43 4.21
CA ALA A 191 -16.39 -7.11 3.26
C ALA A 191 -16.79 -6.84 1.79
N VAL A 192 -18.09 -6.91 1.49
CA VAL A 192 -18.62 -6.60 0.15
C VAL A 192 -18.31 -5.17 -0.27
N SER A 193 -18.51 -4.20 0.63
CA SER A 193 -18.21 -2.79 0.39
C SER A 193 -16.71 -2.57 0.13
N ARG A 194 -15.84 -3.20 0.94
CA ARG A 194 -14.39 -3.13 0.75
C ARG A 194 -13.95 -3.75 -0.58
N MET A 195 -14.53 -4.89 -0.96
CA MET A 195 -14.23 -5.50 -2.27
C MET A 195 -14.62 -4.61 -3.44
N GLU A 196 -15.74 -3.91 -3.36
CA GLU A 196 -16.14 -2.96 -4.40
C GLU A 196 -15.18 -1.75 -4.47
N GLN A 197 -14.66 -1.30 -3.33
CA GLN A 197 -13.60 -0.28 -3.30
C GLN A 197 -12.31 -0.79 -3.98
N LEU A 198 -11.88 -2.01 -3.66
CA LEU A 198 -10.72 -2.62 -4.29
C LEU A 198 -10.94 -2.81 -5.79
N ARG A 199 -12.12 -3.23 -6.24
CA ARG A 199 -12.47 -3.35 -7.67
C ARG A 199 -12.23 -2.03 -8.41
N LYS A 200 -12.74 -0.92 -7.87
CA LYS A 200 -12.55 0.42 -8.46
C LYS A 200 -11.08 0.83 -8.54
N LEU A 201 -10.28 0.49 -7.52
CA LEU A 201 -8.84 0.73 -7.54
C LEU A 201 -8.14 -0.11 -8.60
N MET A 202 -8.52 -1.38 -8.76
CA MET A 202 -8.01 -2.25 -9.81
C MET A 202 -8.33 -1.72 -11.21
N ASP A 203 -9.53 -1.21 -11.42
CA ASP A 203 -9.92 -0.56 -12.68
C ASP A 203 -9.09 0.71 -12.95
N ASN A 204 -8.80 1.50 -11.90
CA ASN A 204 -7.93 2.67 -12.00
C ASN A 204 -6.50 2.27 -12.38
N ILE A 205 -5.94 1.24 -11.74
CA ILE A 205 -4.62 0.70 -12.06
C ILE A 205 -4.58 0.22 -13.50
N HIS A 206 -5.59 -0.52 -13.96
CA HIS A 206 -5.68 -1.00 -15.33
C HIS A 206 -5.66 0.16 -16.34
N ARG A 207 -6.50 1.18 -16.14
CA ARG A 207 -6.52 2.38 -17.00
C ARG A 207 -5.18 3.12 -16.99
N ALA A 208 -4.57 3.31 -15.81
CA ALA A 208 -3.30 4.00 -15.66
C ALA A 208 -2.15 3.25 -16.36
N ALA A 209 -2.11 1.92 -16.24
CA ALA A 209 -1.11 1.09 -16.91
C ALA A 209 -1.23 1.15 -18.45
N VAL A 210 -2.45 1.12 -19.00
CA VAL A 210 -2.68 1.30 -20.45
C VAL A 210 -2.18 2.67 -20.91
N ALA A 211 -2.48 3.73 -20.15
CA ALA A 211 -2.04 5.08 -20.46
C ALA A 211 -0.51 5.23 -20.38
N ALA A 212 0.14 4.62 -19.38
CA ALA A 212 1.59 4.60 -19.25
C ALA A 212 2.27 3.91 -20.45
N ILE A 213 1.72 2.79 -20.94
CA ILE A 213 2.22 2.12 -22.14
C ILE A 213 2.05 3.00 -23.39
N ALA A 214 0.93 3.71 -23.52
CA ALA A 214 0.71 4.64 -24.62
C ALA A 214 1.75 5.78 -24.61
N GLU A 215 2.04 6.32 -23.43
CA GLU A 215 3.07 7.36 -23.25
C GLU A 215 4.46 6.86 -23.63
N VAL A 216 4.84 5.65 -23.17
CA VAL A 216 6.11 5.01 -23.57
C VAL A 216 6.24 4.96 -25.09
N ARG A 217 5.20 4.49 -25.80
CA ARG A 217 5.20 4.39 -27.27
C ARG A 217 5.38 5.74 -27.98
N MET A 218 4.94 6.84 -27.36
CA MET A 218 5.17 8.18 -27.89
C MET A 218 6.63 8.61 -27.69
N LYS A 219 7.23 8.33 -26.53
CA LYS A 219 8.62 8.69 -26.21
C LYS A 219 9.68 7.87 -26.95
N THR A 220 9.41 6.61 -27.30
CA THR A 220 10.36 5.82 -28.09
C THR A 220 10.64 6.44 -29.47
N LYS A 221 9.77 7.34 -29.94
CA LYS A 221 9.96 8.07 -31.21
C LYS A 221 10.97 9.23 -31.11
N SER A 222 11.34 9.69 -29.91
CA SER A 222 12.10 10.93 -29.71
C SER A 222 13.61 10.77 -29.46
N LYS A 223 14.20 9.58 -29.70
CA LYS A 223 15.64 9.28 -29.43
C LYS A 223 16.10 9.68 -28.02
N PRO A 224 15.61 9.00 -26.97
CA PRO A 224 15.99 9.27 -25.57
C PRO A 224 17.46 8.97 -25.29
N SER A 225 17.99 9.49 -24.19
CA SER A 225 19.29 9.09 -23.63
C SER A 225 19.23 7.65 -23.09
N ALA A 226 20.40 7.03 -22.82
CA ALA A 226 20.46 5.64 -22.35
C ALA A 226 19.74 5.42 -20.99
N ALA A 227 19.87 6.36 -20.04
CA ALA A 227 19.20 6.27 -18.74
C ALA A 227 17.68 6.44 -18.86
N GLU A 228 17.24 7.30 -19.78
CA GLU A 228 15.82 7.47 -20.10
C GLU A 228 15.27 6.23 -20.79
N GLU A 229 16.04 5.57 -21.66
CA GLU A 229 15.66 4.32 -22.33
C GLU A 229 15.41 3.19 -21.33
N GLU A 230 16.29 3.00 -20.33
CA GLU A 230 16.07 2.00 -19.27
C GLU A 230 14.87 2.35 -18.37
N THR A 231 14.66 3.64 -18.06
CA THR A 231 13.47 4.09 -17.32
C THR A 231 12.19 3.80 -18.11
N ILE A 232 12.17 4.12 -19.41
CA ILE A 232 11.03 3.88 -20.30
C ILE A 232 10.74 2.38 -20.42
N ARG A 233 11.78 1.56 -20.55
CA ARG A 233 11.67 0.10 -20.57
C ARG A 233 11.10 -0.45 -19.25
N GLY A 234 11.59 0.06 -18.13
CA GLY A 234 11.07 -0.28 -16.80
C GLY A 234 9.59 0.06 -16.64
N VAL A 235 9.18 1.27 -17.05
CA VAL A 235 7.77 1.69 -17.05
C VAL A 235 6.91 0.74 -17.88
N PHE A 236 7.36 0.40 -19.09
CA PHE A 236 6.62 -0.50 -19.99
C PHE A 236 6.40 -1.87 -19.35
N LEU A 237 7.46 -2.51 -18.88
CA LEU A 237 7.39 -3.86 -18.33
C LEU A 237 6.63 -3.91 -17.01
N GLN A 238 6.79 -2.91 -16.14
CA GLN A 238 6.01 -2.83 -14.91
C GLN A 238 4.52 -2.65 -15.21
N SER A 239 4.17 -1.81 -16.19
CA SER A 239 2.77 -1.58 -16.61
C SER A 239 2.18 -2.82 -17.27
N GLU A 240 2.93 -3.51 -18.13
CA GLU A 240 2.51 -4.75 -18.79
C GLU A 240 2.28 -5.87 -17.77
N ASN A 241 3.21 -6.06 -16.83
CA ASN A 241 3.07 -7.04 -15.75
C ASN A 241 1.82 -6.77 -14.90
N MET A 242 1.51 -5.50 -14.63
CA MET A 242 0.26 -5.16 -13.96
C MET A 242 -0.96 -5.55 -14.78
N LEU A 243 -1.01 -5.21 -16.07
CA LEU A 243 -2.13 -5.61 -16.93
C LEU A 243 -2.31 -7.12 -17.01
N HIS A 244 -1.20 -7.87 -17.08
CA HIS A 244 -1.24 -9.33 -17.11
C HIS A 244 -1.82 -9.90 -15.81
N ASN A 245 -1.30 -9.49 -14.65
CA ASN A 245 -1.74 -9.99 -13.35
C ASN A 245 -3.21 -9.66 -13.06
N ILE A 246 -3.64 -8.46 -13.46
CA ILE A 246 -5.04 -8.03 -13.35
C ILE A 246 -5.89 -8.87 -14.29
N GLY A 247 -5.58 -8.91 -15.58
CA GLY A 247 -6.39 -9.59 -16.58
C GLY A 247 -6.58 -11.08 -16.32
N PHE A 248 -5.55 -11.77 -15.81
CA PHE A 248 -5.62 -13.20 -15.52
C PHE A 248 -6.56 -13.55 -14.35
N ASN A 249 -6.59 -12.71 -13.31
CA ASN A 249 -7.28 -13.03 -12.05
C ASN A 249 -8.56 -12.24 -11.82
N TYR A 250 -8.84 -11.19 -12.61
CA TYR A 250 -9.93 -10.25 -12.35
C TYR A 250 -11.27 -10.95 -12.09
N ASN A 251 -11.70 -11.81 -13.02
CA ASN A 251 -12.99 -12.50 -12.93
C ASN A 251 -13.03 -13.49 -11.75
N GLN A 252 -11.89 -14.11 -11.42
CA GLN A 252 -11.79 -15.05 -10.30
C GLN A 252 -11.94 -14.33 -8.96
N ILE A 253 -11.38 -13.12 -8.84
CA ILE A 253 -11.40 -12.34 -7.60
C ILE A 253 -12.72 -11.60 -7.41
N PHE A 254 -13.26 -11.00 -8.47
CA PHE A 254 -14.35 -10.04 -8.37
C PHE A 254 -15.70 -10.57 -8.87
N ASP A 255 -15.72 -11.44 -9.87
CA ASP A 255 -16.95 -11.91 -10.52
C ASP A 255 -17.34 -13.35 -10.11
N ASN A 256 -16.58 -13.95 -9.21
CA ASN A 256 -16.91 -15.22 -8.61
C ASN A 256 -18.16 -15.07 -7.70
N HIS A 257 -19.24 -15.75 -8.08
CA HIS A 257 -20.51 -15.69 -7.37
C HIS A 257 -20.44 -16.25 -5.95
N ALA A 258 -19.51 -17.18 -5.69
CA ALA A 258 -19.26 -17.71 -4.34
C ALA A 258 -18.36 -16.80 -3.49
N GLY A 259 -17.81 -15.74 -4.09
CA GLY A 259 -16.72 -14.94 -3.52
C GLY A 259 -15.42 -15.74 -3.40
N VAL A 260 -14.43 -15.10 -2.79
CA VAL A 260 -13.09 -15.65 -2.60
C VAL A 260 -12.79 -15.67 -1.11
N ASP A 261 -12.09 -16.70 -0.65
CA ASP A 261 -11.69 -16.79 0.75
C ASP A 261 -10.60 -15.78 1.12
N SER A 262 -10.48 -15.48 2.42
CA SER A 262 -9.53 -14.48 2.93
C SER A 262 -8.08 -14.77 2.54
N ARG A 263 -7.65 -16.03 2.54
CA ARG A 263 -6.26 -16.39 2.27
C ARG A 263 -5.92 -16.22 0.79
N THR A 264 -6.79 -16.65 -0.09
CA THR A 264 -6.65 -16.42 -1.54
C THR A 264 -6.62 -14.93 -1.85
N LEU A 265 -7.46 -14.13 -1.19
CA LEU A 265 -7.49 -12.68 -1.34
C LEU A 265 -6.19 -12.02 -0.90
N ILE A 266 -5.69 -12.39 0.29
CA ILE A 266 -4.41 -11.89 0.82
C ILE A 266 -3.28 -12.21 -0.16
N ASN A 267 -3.15 -13.49 -0.54
CA ASN A 267 -2.10 -13.94 -1.46
C ASN A 267 -2.13 -13.21 -2.79
N TYR A 268 -3.33 -12.95 -3.32
CA TYR A 268 -3.50 -12.24 -4.59
C TYR A 268 -2.95 -10.81 -4.50
N PHE A 269 -3.38 -10.02 -3.51
CA PHE A 269 -2.93 -8.62 -3.42
C PHE A 269 -1.48 -8.49 -2.99
N THR A 270 -1.00 -9.34 -2.07
CA THR A 270 0.43 -9.39 -1.73
C THR A 270 1.28 -9.79 -2.93
N GLY A 271 0.81 -10.74 -3.75
CA GLY A 271 1.48 -11.16 -4.98
C GLY A 271 1.47 -10.09 -6.07
N LEU A 272 0.38 -9.34 -6.21
CA LEU A 272 0.25 -8.23 -7.15
C LEU A 272 1.25 -7.11 -6.83
N VAL A 273 1.28 -6.67 -5.56
CA VAL A 273 2.26 -5.70 -5.08
C VAL A 273 3.68 -6.28 -5.19
N GLY A 274 3.80 -7.59 -4.90
CA GLY A 274 4.90 -8.50 -5.24
C GLY A 274 5.56 -8.17 -6.57
N GLY A 275 4.82 -8.49 -7.64
CA GLY A 275 5.25 -8.32 -9.02
C GLY A 275 5.53 -6.88 -9.39
N PHE A 276 4.77 -5.92 -8.85
CA PHE A 276 5.02 -4.50 -9.09
C PHE A 276 6.39 -4.07 -8.54
N GLN A 277 6.73 -4.45 -7.30
CA GLN A 277 8.01 -4.05 -6.69
C GLN A 277 9.22 -4.72 -7.36
N GLN A 278 9.08 -5.92 -7.92
CA GLN A 278 10.15 -6.56 -8.69
C GLN A 278 10.62 -5.68 -9.85
N GLY A 279 9.73 -4.89 -10.46
CA GLY A 279 10.09 -3.90 -11.48
C GLY A 279 11.15 -2.90 -11.00
N PHE A 280 11.08 -2.45 -9.74
CA PHE A 280 12.06 -1.53 -9.16
C PHE A 280 13.39 -2.19 -8.80
N LEU A 281 13.41 -3.52 -8.65
CA LEU A 281 14.66 -4.28 -8.42
C LEU A 281 15.38 -4.55 -9.74
N ILE A 282 14.61 -4.87 -10.79
CA ILE A 282 15.14 -5.14 -12.13
C ILE A 282 15.59 -3.84 -12.82
N TYR A 283 14.89 -2.73 -12.58
CA TYR A 283 15.17 -1.41 -13.16
C TYR A 283 15.47 -0.38 -12.05
N PRO A 284 16.72 -0.29 -11.56
CA PRO A 284 17.12 0.70 -10.55
C PRO A 284 16.86 2.14 -10.97
N GLU A 285 17.00 2.46 -12.26
CA GLU A 285 16.75 3.78 -12.84
C GLU A 285 15.29 4.18 -12.67
N LEU A 286 14.35 3.24 -12.89
CA LEU A 286 12.93 3.43 -12.63
C LEU A 286 12.67 3.71 -11.15
N ARG A 287 13.37 3.00 -10.26
CA ARG A 287 13.24 3.18 -8.81
C ARG A 287 13.72 4.56 -8.39
N GLU A 288 14.86 5.03 -8.89
CA GLU A 288 15.36 6.39 -8.61
C GLU A 288 14.44 7.45 -9.21
N TYR A 289 13.94 7.22 -10.42
CA TYR A 289 12.96 8.09 -11.07
C TYR A 289 11.69 8.27 -10.23
N VAL A 290 11.12 7.19 -9.70
CA VAL A 290 9.97 7.25 -8.78
C VAL A 290 10.35 7.87 -7.44
N ARG A 291 11.50 7.52 -6.86
CA ARG A 291 11.95 8.03 -5.55
C ARG A 291 12.03 9.56 -5.54
N ASN A 292 12.47 10.15 -6.64
CA ASN A 292 12.67 11.59 -6.75
C ASN A 292 11.42 12.35 -7.21
N ALA A 293 10.35 11.65 -7.56
CA ALA A 293 9.12 12.27 -8.05
C ALA A 293 8.21 12.80 -6.93
N GLN A 294 7.52 13.90 -7.21
CA GLN A 294 6.30 14.29 -6.48
C GLN A 294 5.12 13.66 -7.21
N ILE A 295 4.49 12.68 -6.57
CA ILE A 295 3.47 11.84 -7.18
C ILE A 295 2.09 12.37 -6.77
N PRO A 296 1.25 12.82 -7.72
CA PRO A 296 -0.10 13.25 -7.42
C PRO A 296 -0.94 12.07 -6.92
N THR A 297 -1.57 12.25 -5.76
CA THR A 297 -2.54 11.32 -5.17
C THR A 297 -3.87 12.03 -4.96
N ASP A 298 -4.92 11.27 -4.63
CA ASP A 298 -6.22 11.79 -4.22
C ASP A 298 -6.15 12.68 -2.98
N LYS A 299 -5.09 12.54 -2.16
CA LYS A 299 -4.86 13.32 -0.93
C LYS A 299 -3.82 14.44 -1.09
N GLY A 300 -3.39 14.72 -2.32
CA GLY A 300 -2.35 15.71 -2.64
C GLY A 300 -1.07 15.07 -3.19
N GLU A 301 0.02 15.81 -3.24
CA GLU A 301 1.31 15.29 -3.73
C GLU A 301 2.07 14.56 -2.63
N VAL A 302 2.58 13.37 -2.96
CA VAL A 302 3.39 12.55 -2.06
C VAL A 302 4.74 12.29 -2.72
N ASN A 303 5.83 12.47 -1.96
CA ASN A 303 7.15 12.11 -2.43
C ASN A 303 7.26 10.60 -2.64
N GLY A 304 7.66 10.16 -3.84
CA GLY A 304 7.75 8.73 -4.16
C GLY A 304 8.75 7.96 -3.28
N GLY A 305 9.76 8.64 -2.72
CA GLY A 305 10.66 8.07 -1.72
C GLY A 305 9.97 7.65 -0.42
N ASN A 306 8.81 8.23 -0.09
CA ASN A 306 7.97 7.79 1.04
C ASN A 306 7.07 6.61 0.67
N ILE A 307 6.67 6.49 -0.60
CA ILE A 307 5.80 5.41 -1.08
C ILE A 307 6.55 4.07 -1.14
N LEU A 308 7.81 4.06 -1.60
CA LEU A 308 8.58 2.82 -1.79
C LEU A 308 8.76 1.98 -0.50
N PRO A 309 9.07 2.57 0.67
CA PRO A 309 9.05 1.85 1.95
C PRO A 309 7.68 1.26 2.28
N GLU A 310 6.59 1.99 2.06
CA GLU A 310 5.24 1.51 2.37
C GLU A 310 4.85 0.30 1.52
N LEU A 311 5.23 0.27 0.24
CA LEU A 311 5.06 -0.90 -0.62
C LEU A 311 5.81 -2.13 -0.07
N ARG A 312 7.04 -1.93 0.41
CA ARG A 312 7.88 -3.01 0.97
C ARG A 312 7.31 -3.51 2.29
N ASP A 313 6.91 -2.60 3.16
CA ASP A 313 6.33 -2.92 4.46
C ASP A 313 5.05 -3.74 4.28
N TYR A 314 4.22 -3.40 3.29
CA TYR A 314 3.04 -4.19 2.92
C TYR A 314 3.39 -5.63 2.51
N GLN A 315 4.44 -5.85 1.72
CA GLN A 315 4.86 -7.20 1.33
C GLN A 315 5.40 -8.03 2.48
N THR A 316 6.09 -7.39 3.43
CA THR A 316 6.67 -8.09 4.59
C THR A 316 5.66 -8.33 5.71
N ARG A 317 4.50 -7.67 5.67
CA ARG A 317 3.45 -7.82 6.66
C ARG A 317 2.76 -9.17 6.49
N SER A 318 2.67 -9.93 7.57
CA SER A 318 1.87 -11.15 7.64
C SER A 318 0.47 -10.78 8.12
N TYR A 319 -0.55 -11.03 7.30
CA TYR A 319 -1.95 -10.85 7.67
C TYR A 319 -2.57 -12.18 8.11
N GLY A 320 -3.17 -12.20 9.29
CA GLY A 320 -4.03 -13.29 9.77
C GLY A 320 -5.48 -13.15 9.32
N TYR A 321 -6.32 -14.14 9.66
CA TYR A 321 -7.77 -14.08 9.38
C TYR A 321 -8.48 -13.04 10.26
N GLU A 322 -7.91 -12.74 11.42
CA GLU A 322 -8.35 -11.71 12.36
C GLU A 322 -8.05 -10.28 11.86
N ASP A 323 -7.09 -10.12 10.94
CA ASP A 323 -6.59 -8.82 10.50
C ASP A 323 -7.32 -8.27 9.28
N MET A 324 -8.47 -8.84 8.88
CA MET A 324 -9.12 -8.52 7.60
C MET A 324 -9.45 -7.03 7.44
N THR A 325 -9.84 -6.34 8.51
CA THR A 325 -10.06 -4.88 8.46
C THR A 325 -8.79 -4.15 8.05
N GLN A 326 -7.68 -4.43 8.74
CA GLN A 326 -6.38 -3.81 8.48
C GLN A 326 -5.86 -4.19 7.09
N PHE A 327 -6.02 -5.45 6.68
CA PHE A 327 -5.67 -5.93 5.34
C PHE A 327 -6.40 -5.14 4.24
N PHE A 328 -7.72 -4.93 4.37
CA PHE A 328 -8.48 -4.16 3.40
C PHE A 328 -8.03 -2.70 3.33
N ASP A 329 -7.82 -2.06 4.49
CA ASP A 329 -7.36 -0.68 4.57
C ASP A 329 -5.96 -0.49 3.96
N ASP A 330 -5.03 -1.38 4.30
CA ASP A 330 -3.68 -1.37 3.73
C ASP A 330 -3.69 -1.65 2.23
N SER A 331 -4.45 -2.65 1.78
CA SER A 331 -4.57 -2.97 0.36
C SER A 331 -5.15 -1.80 -0.41
N GLY A 332 -6.19 -1.14 0.10
CA GLY A 332 -6.77 0.05 -0.52
C GLY A 332 -5.76 1.18 -0.68
N ARG A 333 -5.00 1.48 0.39
CA ARG A 333 -3.93 2.49 0.38
C ARG A 333 -2.80 2.14 -0.59
N ILE A 334 -2.33 0.90 -0.59
CA ILE A 334 -1.21 0.49 -1.43
C ILE A 334 -1.60 0.47 -2.91
N LEU A 335 -2.81 -0.02 -3.24
CA LEU A 335 -3.31 0.02 -4.61
C LEU A 335 -3.51 1.46 -5.12
N SER A 336 -3.92 2.40 -4.26
CA SER A 336 -4.01 3.81 -4.66
C SER A 336 -2.63 4.39 -5.00
N PHE A 337 -1.57 4.02 -4.27
CA PHE A 337 -0.20 4.37 -4.65
C PHE A 337 0.26 3.74 -5.96
N LEU A 338 -0.07 2.46 -6.21
CA LEU A 338 0.24 1.83 -7.49
C LEU A 338 -0.43 2.58 -8.65
N ALA A 339 -1.71 2.94 -8.49
CA ALA A 339 -2.45 3.73 -9.47
C ALA A 339 -1.80 5.11 -9.68
N ALA A 340 -1.38 5.77 -8.60
CA ALA A 340 -0.74 7.08 -8.66
C ALA A 340 0.63 7.04 -9.37
N ILE A 341 1.46 6.04 -9.08
CA ILE A 341 2.75 5.83 -9.76
C ILE A 341 2.52 5.60 -11.27
N LEU A 342 1.59 4.73 -11.64
CA LEU A 342 1.26 4.48 -13.04
C LEU A 342 0.65 5.72 -13.73
N GLY A 343 -0.18 6.49 -13.02
CA GLY A 343 -0.71 7.76 -13.49
C GLY A 343 0.40 8.80 -13.72
N TYR A 344 1.39 8.82 -12.83
CA TYR A 344 2.59 9.65 -12.99
C TYR A 344 3.38 9.24 -14.23
N TYR A 345 3.55 7.94 -14.50
CA TYR A 345 4.15 7.47 -15.76
C TYR A 345 3.38 7.95 -16.99
N ALA A 346 2.04 7.88 -16.93
CA ALA A 346 1.15 8.29 -18.01
C ALA A 346 1.12 9.81 -18.27
N SER A 347 1.53 10.63 -17.30
CA SER A 347 1.52 12.10 -17.42
C SER A 347 2.61 12.68 -18.33
N GLY A 348 3.48 11.84 -18.90
CA GLY A 348 4.61 12.28 -19.72
C GLY A 348 5.82 12.76 -18.92
N ALA A 349 5.82 12.59 -17.60
CA ALA A 349 7.01 12.78 -16.77
C ALA A 349 8.06 11.67 -16.99
N ALA A 350 7.67 10.48 -17.49
CA ALA A 350 8.50 9.28 -17.59
C ALA A 350 9.82 9.54 -18.34
N GLY A 351 10.97 9.49 -17.67
CA GLY A 351 12.25 9.78 -18.30
C GLY A 351 12.58 11.27 -18.40
N LYS A 352 12.08 12.14 -17.52
CA LYS A 352 12.81 13.38 -17.19
C LYS A 352 13.87 13.04 -16.14
N SER A 353 15.01 12.55 -16.60
CA SER A 353 16.22 12.48 -15.76
C SER A 353 16.84 13.87 -15.76
N GLY A 354 16.65 14.67 -14.71
CA GLY A 354 17.30 15.98 -14.72
C GLY A 354 17.14 16.91 -13.54
N ASP A 355 16.38 16.57 -12.50
CA ASP A 355 16.15 17.55 -11.42
C ASP A 355 17.24 17.53 -10.33
N SER A 356 18.23 16.64 -10.42
CA SER A 356 19.39 16.68 -9.52
C SER A 356 20.66 16.01 -10.06
N ILE A 357 21.82 16.53 -9.67
CA ILE A 357 23.15 15.96 -9.93
C ILE A 357 23.84 15.69 -8.58
N GLU A 358 24.48 14.53 -8.43
CA GLU A 358 25.37 14.24 -7.30
C GLU A 358 26.84 14.46 -7.69
N ARG A 359 27.57 15.24 -6.88
CA ARG A 359 29.00 15.49 -7.08
C ARG A 359 29.67 15.76 -5.75
N ASP A 360 30.89 15.22 -5.57
CA ASP A 360 31.69 15.36 -4.35
C ASP A 360 30.92 14.98 -3.06
N GLY A 361 30.03 13.98 -3.13
CA GLY A 361 29.21 13.52 -2.00
C GLY A 361 28.04 14.45 -1.65
N HIS A 362 27.71 15.39 -2.53
CA HIS A 362 26.64 16.37 -2.33
C HIS A 362 25.64 16.34 -3.49
N ARG A 363 24.36 16.48 -3.15
CA ARG A 363 23.26 16.54 -4.12
C ARG A 363 22.92 17.99 -4.44
N PHE A 364 22.85 18.30 -5.73
CA PHE A 364 22.48 19.59 -6.27
C PHE A 364 21.15 19.44 -7.00
N LEU A 365 20.20 20.34 -6.76
CA LEU A 365 18.89 20.34 -7.40
C LEU A 365 18.87 21.33 -8.55
N VAL A 366 18.17 21.01 -9.64
CA VAL A 366 18.00 21.95 -10.76
C VAL A 366 17.28 23.21 -10.28
N GLN A 367 17.80 24.36 -10.70
CA GLN A 367 17.23 25.66 -10.40
C GLN A 367 16.56 26.23 -11.63
N HIS A 368 15.36 26.76 -11.43
CA HIS A 368 14.74 27.60 -12.43
C HIS A 368 15.55 28.88 -12.58
N HIS A 369 15.81 29.27 -13.82
CA HIS A 369 16.39 30.55 -14.15
C HIS A 369 15.54 31.24 -15.23
N GLY A 370 15.70 32.55 -15.34
CA GLY A 370 15.10 33.36 -16.39
C GLY A 370 15.98 33.44 -17.64
N ALA A 371 16.14 34.64 -18.17
CA ALA A 371 16.82 34.86 -19.44
C ALA A 371 18.32 34.57 -19.37
N VAL A 372 18.84 33.94 -20.42
CA VAL A 372 20.28 33.78 -20.67
C VAL A 372 20.69 34.77 -21.75
N LYS A 373 21.70 35.59 -21.49
CA LYS A 373 22.19 36.63 -22.38
C LYS A 373 23.70 36.50 -22.56
N TYR A 374 24.18 36.86 -23.74
CA TYR A 374 25.60 36.99 -24.01
C TYR A 374 26.01 38.48 -24.02
N SER A 375 27.19 38.79 -23.49
CA SER A 375 27.82 40.10 -23.61
C SER A 375 29.34 39.97 -23.73
N TYR A 376 29.96 40.83 -24.53
CA TYR A 376 31.41 40.94 -24.63
C TYR A 376 31.88 42.24 -24.01
N ARG A 377 32.64 42.17 -22.92
CA ARG A 377 33.10 43.34 -22.14
C ARG A 377 34.48 43.07 -21.56
N ASN A 378 35.30 44.11 -21.42
CA ASN A 378 36.65 44.01 -20.84
C ASN A 378 37.52 42.90 -21.48
N ASN A 379 37.39 42.72 -22.80
CA ASN A 379 38.07 41.68 -23.57
C ASN A 379 37.73 40.24 -23.14
N ARG A 380 36.55 40.02 -22.54
CA ARG A 380 36.07 38.73 -22.05
C ARG A 380 34.64 38.45 -22.47
N HIS A 381 34.29 37.17 -22.52
CA HIS A 381 32.96 36.70 -22.85
C HIS A 381 32.15 36.48 -21.58
N ASN A 382 30.94 37.03 -21.52
CA ASN A 382 30.06 36.92 -20.37
C ASN A 382 28.74 36.26 -20.79
N ILE A 383 28.40 35.15 -20.15
CA ILE A 383 27.05 34.57 -20.21
C ILE A 383 26.35 34.96 -18.91
N ILE A 384 25.33 35.79 -19.03
CA ILE A 384 24.56 36.36 -17.93
C ILE A 384 23.26 35.56 -17.82
N ILE A 385 23.02 34.97 -16.66
CA ILE A 385 21.81 34.20 -16.36
C ILE A 385 21.02 35.00 -15.33
N ASP A 386 19.93 35.63 -15.77
CA ASP A 386 19.02 36.39 -14.91
C ASP A 386 17.97 35.46 -14.28
N GLY A 387 17.43 35.84 -13.11
CA GLY A 387 16.24 35.19 -12.53
C GLY A 387 16.51 33.82 -11.92
N VAL A 388 17.71 33.60 -11.40
CA VAL A 388 18.05 32.40 -10.61
C VAL A 388 17.26 32.43 -9.29
N ASP A 389 16.74 31.30 -8.81
CA ASP A 389 15.99 31.28 -7.54
C ASP A 389 16.88 31.80 -6.39
N PRO A 390 16.46 32.87 -5.70
CA PRO A 390 17.30 33.55 -4.72
C PRO A 390 17.55 32.79 -3.42
N ARG A 391 16.93 31.64 -3.14
CA ARG A 391 16.88 31.09 -1.78
C ARG A 391 18.04 30.16 -1.43
N GLY A 392 18.90 30.63 -0.52
CA GLY A 392 19.67 29.76 0.38
C GLY A 392 20.73 28.86 -0.28
N THR A 393 21.21 29.22 -1.47
CA THR A 393 22.25 28.49 -2.19
C THR A 393 23.58 28.51 -1.40
N GLU A 394 24.19 27.34 -1.18
CA GLU A 394 25.55 27.18 -0.65
C GLU A 394 26.58 27.04 -1.76
N ASP A 395 26.21 26.30 -2.81
CA ASP A 395 27.11 25.96 -3.91
C ASP A 395 26.31 25.76 -5.19
N VAL A 396 26.98 25.91 -6.34
CA VAL A 396 26.36 25.83 -7.67
C VAL A 396 27.18 24.97 -8.63
N ILE A 397 26.48 24.17 -9.42
CA ILE A 397 27.02 23.49 -10.60
C ILE A 397 26.29 24.03 -11.82
N ILE A 398 27.04 24.43 -12.82
CA ILE A 398 26.49 24.88 -14.09
C ILE A 398 26.73 23.79 -15.12
N LYS A 399 25.67 23.40 -15.79
CA LYS A 399 25.72 22.53 -16.95
C LYS A 399 25.66 23.39 -18.20
N LEU A 400 26.72 23.41 -19.00
CA LEU A 400 26.89 24.25 -20.18
C LEU A 400 27.06 23.37 -21.43
N HIS A 401 26.18 23.52 -22.42
CA HIS A 401 26.23 22.69 -23.62
C HIS A 401 27.53 22.91 -24.41
N LYS A 402 28.14 21.83 -24.89
CA LYS A 402 29.32 21.83 -25.78
C LYS A 402 29.13 22.64 -27.07
N LYS A 403 27.89 22.94 -27.50
CA LYS A 403 27.63 23.88 -28.60
C LYS A 403 28.05 25.31 -28.28
N VAL A 404 27.99 25.69 -27.00
CA VAL A 404 28.36 27.03 -26.51
C VAL A 404 29.86 27.12 -26.27
N LEU A 405 30.47 26.03 -25.79
CA LEU A 405 31.91 25.91 -25.59
C LEU A 405 32.43 24.60 -26.21
N PRO A 406 32.78 24.57 -27.50
CA PRO A 406 33.30 23.37 -28.15
C PRO A 406 34.59 22.83 -27.50
N MET A 407 34.82 21.53 -27.64
CA MET A 407 35.95 20.81 -27.00
C MET A 407 37.33 21.42 -27.28
N GLN A 408 37.53 21.95 -28.50
CA GLN A 408 38.79 22.61 -28.90
C GLN A 408 39.12 23.87 -28.08
N TYR A 409 38.10 24.51 -27.50
CA TYR A 409 38.25 25.71 -26.66
C TYR A 409 38.22 25.38 -25.16
N ALA A 410 37.44 24.37 -24.76
CA ALA A 410 37.24 24.02 -23.34
C ALA A 410 38.54 23.75 -22.57
N ALA A 411 39.59 23.25 -23.23
CA ALA A 411 40.89 22.98 -22.62
C ALA A 411 41.73 24.24 -22.35
N ASN A 412 41.47 25.33 -23.07
CA ASN A 412 42.31 26.53 -23.12
C ASN A 412 41.66 27.76 -22.49
N VAL A 413 40.42 27.65 -22.04
CA VAL A 413 39.70 28.75 -21.37
C VAL A 413 39.81 28.63 -19.85
N ILE A 414 39.80 29.77 -19.18
CA ILE A 414 39.58 29.88 -17.75
C ILE A 414 38.18 30.43 -17.56
N ILE A 415 37.36 29.73 -16.76
CA ILE A 415 36.00 30.15 -16.46
C ILE A 415 35.96 30.71 -15.04
N TYR A 416 35.30 31.84 -14.88
CA TYR A 416 35.00 32.44 -13.58
C TYR A 416 33.50 32.57 -13.40
N LEU A 417 33.04 32.41 -12.16
CA LEU A 417 31.64 32.54 -11.79
C LEU A 417 31.48 33.77 -10.89
N GLY A 418 30.66 34.72 -11.33
CA GLY A 418 30.33 35.95 -10.61
C GLY A 418 28.88 35.93 -10.13
N ALA A 419 28.65 36.25 -8.86
CA ALA A 419 27.30 36.39 -8.32
C ALA A 419 26.77 37.83 -8.50
N ASN A 420 25.51 37.97 -8.90
CA ASN A 420 24.79 39.23 -9.02
C ASN A 420 25.50 40.25 -9.93
N GLU A 421 25.98 41.36 -9.35
CA GLU A 421 26.63 42.46 -10.07
C GLU A 421 28.11 42.18 -10.35
N VAL A 422 28.67 41.05 -9.90
CA VAL A 422 30.07 40.69 -10.13
C VAL A 422 30.26 40.23 -11.58
N ASP A 423 30.82 41.10 -12.43
CA ASP A 423 31.13 40.84 -13.84
C ASP A 423 32.63 40.99 -14.19
N ASP A 424 33.50 41.14 -13.17
CA ASP A 424 34.96 41.15 -13.32
C ASP A 424 35.63 40.00 -12.57
N ILE A 425 36.76 39.52 -13.11
CA ILE A 425 37.50 38.36 -12.60
C ILE A 425 38.09 38.61 -11.22
N ALA A 426 38.37 39.87 -10.85
CA ALA A 426 38.98 40.21 -9.57
C ALA A 426 38.06 39.90 -8.37
N ALA A 427 36.74 39.88 -8.62
CA ALA A 427 35.72 39.60 -7.60
C ALA A 427 34.97 38.28 -7.86
N ALA A 428 35.20 37.63 -9.01
CA ALA A 428 34.58 36.35 -9.37
C ALA A 428 35.37 35.15 -8.82
N SER A 429 34.69 34.02 -8.65
CA SER A 429 35.31 32.77 -8.22
C SER A 429 35.82 31.99 -9.43
N VAL A 430 37.09 31.59 -9.40
CA VAL A 430 37.67 30.74 -10.44
C VAL A 430 36.95 29.39 -10.43
N ALA A 431 36.47 28.95 -11.59
CA ALA A 431 35.89 27.62 -11.76
C ALA A 431 36.97 26.55 -11.95
N ARG A 432 36.65 25.33 -11.55
CA ARG A 432 37.34 24.11 -11.97
C ARG A 432 37.30 24.04 -13.50
N LYS A 433 38.30 23.38 -14.09
CA LYS A 433 38.27 23.09 -15.51
C LYS A 433 36.94 22.39 -15.86
N PRO A 434 36.28 22.77 -16.98
CA PRO A 434 35.08 22.09 -17.44
C PRO A 434 35.31 20.58 -17.50
N VAL A 435 34.47 19.81 -16.82
CA VAL A 435 34.50 18.34 -16.86
C VAL A 435 33.29 17.88 -17.65
N GLU A 436 33.46 16.89 -18.51
CA GLU A 436 32.35 16.28 -19.24
C GLU A 436 31.33 15.69 -18.26
N ASP A 437 30.04 15.97 -18.48
CA ASP A 437 28.98 15.31 -17.73
C ASP A 437 28.89 13.84 -18.19
N VAL A 438 29.24 12.90 -17.31
CA VAL A 438 29.21 11.46 -17.63
C VAL A 438 27.78 11.01 -17.94
N ALA A 439 26.77 11.65 -17.32
CA ALA A 439 25.37 11.33 -17.56
C ALA A 439 24.82 11.99 -18.84
N ASP A 440 25.50 13.02 -19.36
CA ASP A 440 25.06 13.77 -20.54
C ASP A 440 26.27 14.34 -21.32
N PRO A 441 26.90 13.51 -22.17
CA PRO A 441 28.15 13.84 -22.86
C PRO A 441 28.11 15.14 -23.69
N ASP A 442 26.94 15.67 -24.00
CA ASP A 442 26.78 16.93 -24.75
C ASP A 442 27.03 18.19 -23.91
N TYR A 443 27.28 18.06 -22.61
CA TYR A 443 27.47 19.17 -21.69
C TYR A 443 28.76 19.11 -20.89
N TRP A 444 29.20 20.30 -20.50
CA TRP A 444 30.23 20.54 -19.51
C TRP A 444 29.61 20.82 -18.15
N LEU A 445 30.16 20.22 -17.10
CA LEU A 445 29.92 20.61 -15.72
C LEU A 445 31.01 21.60 -15.28
N ILE A 446 30.58 22.78 -14.89
CA ILE A 446 31.40 23.88 -14.39
C ILE A 446 31.03 24.10 -12.93
N GLN A 447 32.01 24.00 -12.04
CA GLN A 447 31.85 24.18 -10.60
C GLN A 447 32.95 25.10 -10.10
N PRO A 448 32.72 25.99 -9.12
CA PRO A 448 33.77 26.83 -8.55
C PRO A 448 34.86 25.97 -7.86
N ASN A 449 36.12 26.45 -7.88
CA ASN A 449 37.27 25.75 -7.27
C ASN A 449 37.16 25.67 -5.74
N GLU A 450 36.64 26.75 -5.14
CA GLU A 450 36.33 26.90 -3.73
C GLU A 450 34.82 27.14 -3.58
N TYR A 451 34.25 26.94 -2.38
CA TYR A 451 32.83 27.21 -2.12
C TYR A 451 32.41 28.55 -2.73
N PHE A 452 31.34 28.56 -3.52
CA PHE A 452 30.84 29.76 -4.16
C PHE A 452 30.52 30.82 -3.08
N PRO A 453 31.31 31.90 -2.94
CA PRO A 453 31.18 32.82 -1.83
C PRO A 453 29.98 33.72 -2.08
N LEU A 454 28.79 33.23 -1.73
CA LEU A 454 27.59 34.03 -1.65
C LEU A 454 27.70 34.94 -0.43
N LYS A 455 28.40 36.07 -0.59
CA LYS A 455 28.44 37.15 0.41
C LYS A 455 27.04 37.69 0.72
N SER A 456 26.09 37.53 -0.20
CA SER A 456 24.66 37.78 -0.01
C SER A 456 23.89 36.46 0.05
N ASN A 457 22.91 36.34 0.95
CA ASN A 457 21.98 35.19 1.04
C ASN A 457 21.04 35.04 -0.18
N ARG A 458 21.32 35.75 -1.28
CA ARG A 458 20.45 35.92 -2.44
C ARG A 458 21.28 35.96 -3.72
N LEU A 459 20.97 35.04 -4.65
CA LEU A 459 21.55 34.93 -5.99
C LEU A 459 20.45 35.22 -7.01
N ASP A 460 20.35 36.45 -7.49
CA ASP A 460 19.35 36.85 -8.50
C ASP A 460 19.90 36.71 -9.93
N ARG A 461 21.22 36.81 -10.08
CA ARG A 461 21.93 36.72 -11.37
C ARG A 461 23.23 35.94 -11.20
N LEU A 462 23.56 35.12 -12.19
CA LEU A 462 24.83 34.40 -12.27
C LEU A 462 25.56 34.77 -13.56
N ASN A 463 26.82 35.19 -13.45
CA ASN A 463 27.66 35.55 -14.58
C ASN A 463 28.73 34.46 -14.78
N ILE A 464 28.77 33.88 -15.97
CA ILE A 464 29.85 32.98 -16.41
C ILE A 464 30.80 33.81 -17.26
N ILE A 465 31.98 34.08 -16.74
CA ILE A 465 33.02 34.87 -17.39
C ILE A 465 34.04 33.91 -18.00
N ILE A 466 34.18 33.92 -19.32
CA ILE A 466 35.10 33.05 -20.05
C ILE A 466 36.27 33.92 -20.53
N ASP A 467 37.46 33.59 -20.05
CA ASP A 467 38.73 34.23 -20.37
C ASP A 467 39.58 33.26 -21.22
N GLY A 468 39.84 33.64 -22.47
CA GLY A 468 40.51 32.80 -23.46
C GLY A 468 39.89 32.91 -24.85
N ASP A 469 40.50 32.23 -25.82
CA ASP A 469 40.00 32.19 -27.21
C ASP A 469 38.82 31.22 -27.33
N VAL A 470 37.73 31.69 -27.94
CA VAL A 470 36.46 30.99 -28.09
C VAL A 470 35.75 31.40 -29.37
N ASP A 471 34.91 30.51 -29.90
CA ASP A 471 34.02 30.86 -31.00
C ASP A 471 32.93 31.82 -30.52
N ARG A 472 33.09 33.09 -30.85
CA ARG A 472 32.13 34.16 -30.51
C ARG A 472 30.74 33.88 -31.08
N SER A 473 30.62 33.28 -32.26
CA SER A 473 29.32 33.03 -32.90
C SER A 473 28.52 31.97 -32.14
N ALA A 474 29.20 30.97 -31.58
CA ALA A 474 28.62 29.97 -30.69
C ALA A 474 28.07 30.58 -29.39
N LEU A 475 28.78 31.56 -28.83
CA LEU A 475 28.37 32.29 -27.63
C LEU A 475 27.21 33.25 -27.87
N GLU A 476 27.20 33.96 -29.01
CA GLU A 476 26.09 34.83 -29.41
C GLU A 476 24.79 34.04 -29.66
N ALA A 477 24.92 32.76 -30.05
CA ALA A 477 23.81 31.84 -30.23
C ALA A 477 23.36 31.11 -28.95
N VAL A 478 23.87 31.49 -27.76
CA VAL A 478 23.47 30.88 -26.50
C VAL A 478 21.96 31.05 -26.27
N LYS A 479 21.29 29.97 -25.88
CA LYS A 479 19.85 29.92 -25.59
C LYS A 479 19.63 29.38 -24.19
N MET A 480 18.42 29.59 -23.69
CA MET A 480 18.01 29.14 -22.36
C MET A 480 18.22 27.63 -22.15
N ASN A 481 17.98 26.80 -23.17
CA ASN A 481 18.17 25.35 -23.12
C ASN A 481 19.64 24.89 -23.25
N HIS A 482 20.60 25.82 -23.42
CA HIS A 482 22.03 25.48 -23.46
C HIS A 482 22.71 25.57 -22.09
N VAL A 483 22.00 26.06 -21.09
CA VAL A 483 22.52 26.26 -19.73
C VAL A 483 21.52 25.69 -18.74
N SER A 484 21.99 24.99 -17.72
CA SER A 484 21.19 24.61 -16.57
C SER A 484 21.98 24.89 -15.30
N ILE A 485 21.31 25.42 -14.29
CA ILE A 485 21.91 25.70 -12.98
C ILE A 485 21.42 24.62 -12.04
N PHE A 486 22.34 24.04 -11.29
CA PHE A 486 22.04 23.18 -10.16
C PHE A 486 22.59 23.86 -8.91
N SER A 487 21.80 23.91 -7.84
CA SER A 487 22.25 24.48 -6.58
C SER A 487 22.02 23.53 -5.43
N ARG A 488 22.86 23.68 -4.42
CA ARG A 488 22.70 23.04 -3.12
C ARG A 488 22.16 24.08 -2.15
N SER A 489 21.05 23.79 -1.48
CA SER A 489 20.52 24.64 -0.40
C SER A 489 21.23 24.35 0.93
N ARG A 490 21.29 25.35 1.81
CA ARG A 490 21.69 25.21 3.23
C ARG A 490 20.83 24.22 3.99
#